data_AF-A0A354FRT4-F1
#
_entry.id   AF-A0A354FRT4-F1
#
_cell.length_a   1.000
_cell.length_b   1.000
_cell.length_c   1.000
_cell.angle_alpha   90.00
_cell.angle_beta   90.00
_cell.angle_gamma   90.00
#
_symmetry.space_group_name_H-M   'P 1'
#
loop_
_entity.id
_entity.type
_entity.pdbx_description
1 polymer ?
#
loop_
_entity_poly.entity_id
_entity_poly.type
_entity_poly.pdbx_seq_one_letter_code
_entity_poly.pdbx_strand_id
1 'polypeptide(L)'
;MIWENFVSRHSNIFLVLSGHAGESRLTSEGRHGNTVHQIQSDYWYFDLPRIKAGSGFLRILTFHPGQDRIQVETYSPVLDEFLTRPSSKFSLPYAMKRKSG
;
A
#
# COMPACT_ATOMS: atom_id res chain seq x y z
N MET A 1 -14.73 14.72 -0.93
CA MET A 1 -13.35 14.26 -0.62
C MET A 1 -12.64 13.77 -1.90
N ILE A 2 -11.30 13.61 -1.92
CA ILE A 2 -10.55 13.15 -3.12
C ILE A 2 -11.07 11.81 -3.67
N TRP A 3 -11.54 10.94 -2.78
CA TRP A 3 -12.18 9.68 -3.14
C TRP A 3 -13.41 9.86 -4.03
N GLU A 4 -14.38 10.67 -3.59
CA GLU A 4 -15.69 10.87 -4.23
C GLU A 4 -15.58 11.65 -5.55
N ASN A 5 -14.64 12.60 -5.60
CA ASN A 5 -14.50 13.54 -6.70
C ASN A 5 -13.53 13.06 -7.77
N PHE A 6 -12.61 12.14 -7.45
CA PHE A 6 -11.57 11.69 -8.38
C PHE A 6 -11.35 10.18 -8.36
N VAL A 7 -10.82 9.62 -7.28
CA VAL A 7 -10.33 8.22 -7.27
C VAL A 7 -11.42 7.22 -7.67
N SER A 8 -12.60 7.32 -7.07
CA SER A 8 -13.71 6.40 -7.34
C SER A 8 -14.32 6.54 -8.74
N ARG A 9 -14.02 7.61 -9.48
CA ARG A 9 -14.65 7.92 -10.78
C ARG A 9 -13.86 7.43 -11.98
N HIS A 10 -12.64 6.93 -11.78
CA HIS A 10 -11.74 6.54 -12.85
C HIS A 10 -11.40 5.05 -12.76
N SER A 11 -11.77 4.29 -13.79
CA SER A 11 -11.60 2.83 -13.84
C SER A 11 -10.14 2.36 -13.96
N ASN A 12 -9.24 3.25 -14.39
CA ASN A 12 -7.81 2.97 -14.55
C ASN A 12 -7.00 3.19 -13.26
N ILE A 13 -7.61 3.71 -12.19
CA ILE A 13 -6.95 3.82 -10.89
C ILE A 13 -7.18 2.52 -10.14
N PHE A 14 -6.08 1.86 -9.75
CA PHE A 14 -6.12 0.61 -8.98
C PHE A 14 -5.29 0.66 -7.69
N LEU A 15 -4.43 1.68 -7.54
CA LEU A 15 -3.55 1.85 -6.39
C LEU A 15 -3.38 3.33 -6.04
N VAL A 16 -3.50 3.66 -4.76
CA VAL A 16 -3.23 4.98 -4.18
C VAL A 16 -2.20 4.82 -3.07
N LEU A 17 -1.12 5.62 -3.13
CA LEU A 17 -0.07 5.67 -2.12
C LEU A 17 -0.11 7.03 -1.42
N SER A 18 -0.17 7.03 -0.09
CA SER A 18 -0.24 8.25 0.71
C SER A 18 0.60 8.15 1.98
N GLY A 19 0.63 9.21 2.80
CA GLY A 19 1.32 9.28 4.10
C GLY A 19 0.47 10.01 5.14
N HIS A 20 1.11 10.81 5.99
CA HIS A 20 0.53 11.71 7.00
C HIS A 20 -0.06 11.07 8.28
N ALA A 21 -0.65 9.87 8.21
CA ALA A 21 -1.27 9.25 9.39
C ALA A 21 -0.95 7.76 9.51
N GLY A 22 0.32 7.48 9.75
CA GLY A 22 0.80 6.16 10.12
C GLY A 22 0.83 5.12 9.00
N GLU A 23 0.80 3.85 9.42
CA GLU A 23 0.82 2.69 8.53
C GLU A 23 -0.53 1.98 8.53
N SER A 24 -1.23 2.07 7.40
CA SER A 24 -2.54 1.46 7.20
C SER A 24 -2.72 0.99 5.75
N ARG A 25 -3.80 0.24 5.51
CA ARG A 25 -4.26 -0.11 4.16
C ARG A 25 -5.77 -0.16 4.10
N LEU A 26 -6.33 0.13 2.94
CA LEU A 26 -7.75 0.00 2.65
C LEU A 26 -7.93 -0.52 1.22
N THR A 27 -8.92 -1.39 1.01
CA THR A 27 -9.38 -1.78 -0.32
C THR A 27 -10.81 -1.28 -0.48
N SER A 28 -11.10 -0.63 -1.58
CA SER A 28 -12.42 -0.06 -1.87
C SER A 28 -12.82 -0.33 -3.32
N GLU A 29 -14.12 -0.34 -3.58
CA GLU A 29 -14.66 -0.48 -4.93
C GLU A 29 -14.91 0.91 -5.53
N GLY A 30 -14.34 1.15 -6.72
CA GLY A 30 -14.64 2.34 -7.53
C GLY A 30 -16.02 2.25 -8.17
N ARG A 31 -16.56 3.38 -8.65
CA ARG A 31 -17.90 3.45 -9.28
C ARG A 31 -18.04 2.61 -10.54
N HIS A 32 -16.93 2.17 -11.14
CA HIS A 32 -16.90 1.28 -12.31
C HIS A 32 -16.69 -0.19 -11.94
N GLY A 33 -16.81 -0.55 -10.65
CA GLY A 33 -16.56 -1.90 -10.14
C GLY A 33 -15.07 -2.27 -10.06
N ASN A 34 -14.15 -1.33 -10.38
CA ASN A 34 -12.71 -1.56 -10.25
C ASN A 34 -12.29 -1.57 -8.77
N THR A 35 -11.45 -2.52 -8.39
CA THR A 35 -10.84 -2.55 -7.07
C THR A 35 -9.73 -1.49 -6.98
N VAL A 36 -9.77 -0.67 -5.94
CA VAL A 36 -8.74 0.33 -5.62
C VAL A 36 -8.11 -0.01 -4.27
N HIS A 37 -6.81 -0.30 -4.29
CA HIS A 37 -6.01 -0.43 -3.08
C HIS A 37 -5.46 0.92 -2.65
N GLN A 38 -5.44 1.17 -1.36
CA GLN A 38 -4.96 2.40 -0.76
C GLN A 38 -3.98 2.02 0.34
N ILE A 39 -2.76 2.57 0.29
CA ILE A 39 -1.69 2.25 1.23
C ILE A 39 -1.15 3.54 1.82
N GLN A 40 -1.09 3.61 3.14
CA GLN A 40 -0.58 4.75 3.87
C GLN A 40 0.79 4.46 4.47
N SER A 41 1.79 5.28 4.20
CA SER A 41 3.17 5.09 4.65
C SER A 41 3.65 6.34 5.37
N ASP A 42 3.58 6.32 6.70
CA ASP A 42 4.15 7.37 7.54
C ASP A 42 4.69 6.78 8.84
N TYR A 43 5.90 7.21 9.20
CA TYR A 43 6.71 6.65 10.28
C TYR A 43 7.26 7.75 11.19
N TRP A 44 6.53 8.87 11.33
CA TRP A 44 6.95 10.00 12.18
C TRP A 44 7.03 9.67 13.66
N TYR A 45 5.92 9.24 14.26
CA TYR A 45 5.84 8.66 15.59
C TYR A 45 4.62 7.76 15.61
N PHE A 46 4.83 6.48 15.91
CA PHE A 46 3.75 5.51 15.80
C PHE A 46 3.44 4.87 17.16
N ASP A 47 3.89 3.64 17.36
CA ASP A 47 3.56 2.80 18.52
C ASP A 47 4.79 2.28 19.26
N LEU A 48 5.92 2.16 18.55
CA LEU A 48 7.16 1.61 19.08
C LEU A 48 8.24 2.69 19.11
N PRO A 49 9.06 2.79 20.17
CA PRO A 49 10.11 3.83 20.29
C PRO A 49 11.12 3.86 19.14
N ARG A 50 11.28 2.74 18.43
CA ARG A 50 12.14 2.64 17.25
C ARG A 50 11.48 3.08 15.95
N ILE A 51 10.15 3.22 15.90
CA ILE A 51 9.40 3.72 14.73
C ILE A 51 9.16 5.21 14.95
N LYS A 52 10.12 6.01 14.48
CA LYS A 52 10.15 7.45 14.65
C LYS A 52 10.84 8.14 13.47
N ALA A 53 10.73 9.46 13.42
CA ALA A 53 11.49 10.29 12.50
C ALA A 53 12.99 9.94 12.57
N GLY A 54 13.61 9.74 11.40
CA GLY A 54 15.01 9.32 11.28
C GLY A 54 15.24 7.80 11.31
N SER A 55 14.23 6.98 11.66
CA SER A 55 14.37 5.52 11.61
C SER A 55 14.35 4.93 10.19
N GLY A 56 14.11 5.74 9.15
CA GLY A 56 14.31 5.35 7.75
C GLY A 56 13.32 4.35 7.17
N PHE A 57 12.20 4.05 7.84
CA PHE A 57 11.23 3.10 7.30
C PHE A 57 10.63 3.54 5.97
N LEU A 58 10.51 2.58 5.04
CA LEU A 58 9.89 2.73 3.72
C LEU A 58 9.10 1.45 3.37
N ARG A 59 8.16 1.56 2.42
CA ARG A 59 7.47 0.38 1.88
C ARG A 59 8.05 -0.04 0.53
N ILE A 60 8.33 -1.32 0.41
CA ILE A 60 8.75 -1.99 -0.83
C ILE A 60 7.54 -2.71 -1.39
N LEU A 61 7.17 -2.37 -2.63
CA LEU A 61 6.07 -3.01 -3.36
C LEU A 61 6.67 -3.89 -4.45
N THR A 62 6.54 -5.21 -4.30
CA THR A 62 6.99 -6.20 -5.29
C THR A 62 5.79 -6.73 -6.06
N PHE A 63 5.80 -6.51 -7.38
CA PHE A 63 4.76 -6.98 -8.27
C PHE A 63 5.11 -8.39 -8.74
N HIS A 64 4.19 -9.34 -8.55
CA HIS A 64 4.33 -10.73 -8.98
C HIS A 64 3.31 -11.07 -10.09
N PRO A 65 3.63 -10.82 -11.37
CA PRO A 65 2.67 -11.02 -12.47
C PRO A 65 2.22 -12.47 -12.68
N GLY A 66 3.02 -13.45 -12.25
CA GLY A 66 2.64 -14.87 -12.32
C GLY A 66 1.64 -15.29 -11.24
N GLN A 67 1.38 -14.43 -10.26
CA GLN A 67 0.52 -14.70 -9.10
C GLN A 67 -0.63 -13.70 -8.95
N ASP A 68 -0.74 -12.73 -9.86
CA ASP A 68 -1.70 -11.61 -9.78
C ASP A 68 -1.72 -10.97 -8.39
N ARG A 69 -0.54 -10.63 -7.88
CA ARG A 69 -0.37 -10.17 -6.49
C ARG A 69 0.72 -9.12 -6.35
N ILE A 70 0.42 -8.09 -5.55
CA ILE A 70 1.40 -7.10 -5.08
C ILE A 70 1.77 -7.48 -3.65
N GLN A 71 3.04 -7.76 -3.40
CA GLN A 71 3.57 -7.96 -2.05
C GLN A 71 4.08 -6.64 -1.51
N VAL A 72 3.76 -6.35 -0.24
CA VAL A 72 4.17 -5.11 0.43
C VAL A 72 4.94 -5.48 1.69
N GLU A 73 6.13 -4.92 1.83
CA GLU A 73 7.01 -5.09 3.00
C GLU A 73 7.53 -3.73 3.46
N THR A 74 7.58 -3.51 4.78
CA THR A 74 8.15 -2.30 5.37
C THR A 74 9.56 -2.59 5.89
N TYR A 75 10.53 -1.85 5.40
CA TYR A 75 11.97 -2.03 5.67
C TYR A 75 12.61 -0.71 6.12
N SER A 76 13.57 -0.77 7.02
CA SER A 76 14.46 0.35 7.36
C SER A 76 15.89 0.02 6.95
N PRO A 77 16.53 0.80 6.05
CA PRO A 77 17.95 0.69 5.77
C PRO A 77 18.84 1.26 6.90
N VAL A 78 18.26 2.07 7.80
CA VAL A 78 19.01 2.65 8.93
C VAL A 78 19.18 1.63 10.04
N LEU A 79 18.13 0.86 10.30
CA LEU A 79 18.10 -0.17 11.34
C LEU A 79 18.41 -1.58 10.78
N ASP A 80 18.48 -1.72 9.45
CA ASP A 80 18.58 -2.99 8.74
C ASP A 80 17.52 -4.01 9.20
N GLU A 81 16.27 -3.56 9.29
CA GLU A 81 15.18 -4.38 9.82
C GLU A 81 13.90 -4.31 8.97
N PHE A 82 13.20 -5.43 8.91
CA PHE A 82 11.83 -5.53 8.40
C PHE A 82 10.83 -5.50 9.56
N LEU A 83 9.74 -4.75 9.37
CA LEU A 83 8.60 -4.83 10.28
C LEU A 83 7.73 -6.05 9.93
N THR A 84 7.34 -6.82 10.94
CA THR A 84 6.65 -8.12 10.78
C THR A 84 5.16 -8.10 11.15
N ARG A 85 4.57 -6.92 11.34
CA ARG A 85 3.16 -6.78 11.71
C ARG A 85 2.22 -6.86 10.49
N PRO A 86 0.92 -7.19 10.68
CA PRO A 86 -0.04 -7.33 9.57
C PRO A 86 -0.22 -6.09 8.69
N SER A 87 0.08 -4.90 9.20
CA SER A 87 0.03 -3.64 8.46
C SER A 87 1.31 -3.35 7.65
N SER A 88 2.43 -4.01 7.99
CA SER A 88 3.75 -3.85 7.37
C SER A 88 4.12 -4.92 6.37
N LYS A 89 3.61 -6.15 6.56
CA LYS A 89 3.87 -7.27 5.66
C LYS A 89 2.55 -7.91 5.26
N PHE A 90 2.16 -7.70 4.00
CA PHE A 90 0.91 -8.22 3.46
C PHE A 90 0.99 -8.35 1.94
N SER A 91 -0.09 -8.85 1.35
CA SER A 91 -0.24 -8.92 -0.09
C SER A 91 -1.62 -8.40 -0.50
N LEU A 92 -1.68 -7.84 -1.70
CA LEU A 92 -2.89 -7.34 -2.33
C LEU A 92 -3.11 -8.10 -3.65
N PRO A 93 -4.32 -8.62 -3.91
CA PRO A 93 -4.63 -9.24 -5.19
C PRO A 93 -4.73 -8.17 -6.28
N TYR A 94 -4.05 -8.35 -7.41
CA TYR A 94 -4.13 -7.45 -8.56
C TYR A 94 -3.84 -8.22 -9.84
N ALA A 95 -4.83 -8.29 -10.74
CA ALA A 95 -4.68 -8.93 -12.04
C ALA A 95 -3.73 -8.13 -12.93
N MET A 96 -2.48 -8.59 -13.07
CA MET A 96 -1.43 -7.88 -13.80
C MET A 96 -1.44 -8.19 -15.30
N LYS A 97 -2.07 -9.30 -15.67
CA LYS A 97 -2.34 -9.62 -17.07
C LYS A 97 -3.80 -9.35 -17.36
N ARG A 98 -4.06 -8.57 -18.40
CA ARG A 98 -5.40 -8.49 -18.97
C ARG A 98 -5.73 -9.87 -19.51
N LYS A 99 -6.76 -10.53 -18.97
CA LYS A 99 -7.33 -11.72 -19.62
C LYS A 99 -7.73 -11.28 -21.02
N SER A 100 -7.02 -11.76 -22.03
CA SER A 100 -7.46 -11.67 -23.42
C SER A 100 -8.79 -12.40 -23.49
N GLY A 101 -9.86 -11.64 -23.75
CA GLY A 101 -11.17 -12.18 -24.07
C GLY A 101 -11.19 -12.85 -25.43
#